data_AF-A0A7S3SGJ9-F1
#
_entry.id   AF-A0A7S3SGJ9-F1
#
_cell.length_a   1.000
_cell.length_b   1.000
_cell.length_c   1.000
_cell.angle_alpha   90.00
_cell.angle_beta   90.00
_cell.angle_gamma   90.00
#
_symmetry.space_group_name_H-M   'P 1'
#
loop_
_entity.id
_entity.type
_entity.pdbx_description
1 polymer ?
#
loop_
_entity_poly.entity_id
_entity_poly.type
_entity_poly.pdbx_seq_one_letter_code
_entity_poly.pdbx_strand_id
1 'polypeptide(L)'
;AEEAEAEPPPGDTPVSRVSVTLELDYARVVADRARFDAAFTSDVASSLGVEHAAVRVVSVGAGSTVVLFEVVGEADAGRRLREAFSTAALAEQINGGVPVGSSAIAILDAAARGGDATAAAEVE
;
A
#
# COMPACT_ATOMS: atom_id res chain seq x y z
N ALA A 1 -13.42 -18.38 36.20
CA ALA A 1 -12.92 -19.16 35.06
C ALA A 1 -13.51 -18.53 33.82
N GLU A 2 -12.62 -18.12 32.92
CA GLU A 2 -12.89 -17.63 31.55
C GLU A 2 -13.97 -16.58 31.38
N GLU A 3 -13.57 -15.32 31.55
CA GLU A 3 -14.05 -14.25 30.68
C GLU A 3 -13.60 -14.61 29.26
N ALA A 4 -14.51 -15.17 28.46
CA ALA A 4 -14.31 -15.26 27.03
C ALA A 4 -14.27 -13.83 26.50
N GLU A 5 -13.06 -13.31 26.27
CA GLU A 5 -12.79 -12.16 25.42
C GLU A 5 -13.45 -12.46 24.07
N ALA A 6 -14.66 -11.93 23.89
CA ALA A 6 -15.34 -11.99 22.62
C ALA A 6 -14.51 -11.20 21.62
N GLU A 7 -13.75 -11.90 20.77
CA GLU A 7 -13.19 -11.34 19.55
C GLU A 7 -14.31 -10.54 18.87
N PRO A 8 -14.08 -9.26 18.50
CA PRO A 8 -15.10 -8.51 17.79
C PRO A 8 -15.49 -9.30 16.52
N PRO A 9 -16.76 -9.23 16.08
CA PRO A 9 -17.13 -9.83 14.79
C PRO A 9 -16.17 -9.31 13.70
N PRO A 10 -15.91 -10.05 12.60
CA PRO A 10 -15.13 -9.55 11.48
C PRO A 10 -15.92 -8.44 10.76
N GLY A 11 -16.04 -7.28 11.42
CA GLY A 11 -16.71 -6.10 10.95
C GLY A 11 -15.71 -5.27 10.18
N ASP A 12 -15.97 -5.13 8.88
CA ASP A 12 -15.50 -4.08 7.98
C ASP A 12 -14.24 -3.34 8.41
N THR A 13 -13.13 -4.06 8.59
CA THR A 13 -11.85 -3.38 8.82
C THR A 13 -11.55 -2.61 7.54
N PRO A 14 -11.49 -1.27 7.59
CA PRO A 14 -11.36 -0.48 6.37
C PRO A 14 -10.05 -0.84 5.71
N VAL A 15 -10.12 -1.30 4.47
CA VAL A 15 -8.92 -1.50 3.65
C VAL A 15 -8.84 -0.28 2.74
N SER A 16 -7.65 0.26 2.51
CA SER A 16 -7.41 1.27 1.49
C SER A 16 -6.39 0.75 0.51
N ARG A 17 -6.77 0.73 -0.77
CA ARG A 17 -5.89 0.31 -1.84
C ARG A 17 -5.21 1.54 -2.42
N VAL A 18 -3.89 1.50 -2.53
CA VAL A 18 -3.08 2.64 -2.93
C VAL A 18 -2.06 2.17 -3.95
N SER A 19 -1.83 2.99 -4.96
CA SER A 19 -0.75 2.82 -5.92
C SER A 19 0.25 3.95 -5.73
N VAL A 20 1.54 3.66 -5.66
CA VAL A 20 2.60 4.68 -5.64
C VAL A 20 3.62 4.42 -6.73
N THR A 21 4.00 5.47 -7.45
CA THR A 21 5.14 5.42 -8.38
C THR A 21 6.39 5.90 -7.67
N LEU A 22 7.39 5.02 -7.63
CA LEU A 22 8.72 5.27 -7.06
C LEU A 22 9.73 5.54 -8.17
N GLU A 23 10.61 6.51 -7.94
CA GLU A 23 11.80 6.78 -8.75
C GLU A 23 12.90 5.78 -8.41
N LEU A 24 12.59 4.49 -8.64
CA LEU A 24 13.47 3.36 -8.37
C LEU A 24 13.52 2.45 -9.58
N ASP A 25 14.68 1.86 -9.83
CA ASP A 25 14.87 0.95 -10.95
C ASP A 25 14.14 -0.38 -10.72
N TYR A 26 13.24 -0.74 -11.63
CA TYR A 26 12.44 -1.96 -11.51
C TYR A 26 13.31 -3.22 -11.52
N ALA A 27 14.41 -3.25 -12.28
CA ALA A 27 15.31 -4.41 -12.32
C ALA A 27 15.93 -4.67 -10.94
N ARG A 28 16.21 -3.60 -10.19
CA ARG A 28 16.72 -3.69 -8.82
C ARG A 28 15.66 -4.19 -7.83
N VAL A 29 14.41 -3.77 -8.01
CA VAL A 29 13.28 -4.24 -7.20
C VAL A 29 13.02 -5.73 -7.40
N VAL A 30 13.00 -6.20 -8.65
CA VAL A 30 12.75 -7.63 -8.91
C VAL A 30 13.94 -8.52 -8.57
N ALA A 31 15.17 -8.00 -8.63
CA ALA A 31 16.36 -8.74 -8.21
C ALA A 31 16.28 -9.17 -6.74
N ASP A 32 15.66 -8.34 -5.89
CA ASP A 32 15.56 -8.58 -4.45
C ASP A 32 14.15 -8.23 -3.91
N ARG A 33 13.14 -8.85 -4.51
CA ARG A 33 11.73 -8.50 -4.27
C ARG A 33 11.31 -8.62 -2.81
N ALA A 34 11.77 -9.65 -2.11
CA ALA A 34 11.45 -9.86 -0.69
C ALA A 34 12.00 -8.73 0.19
N ARG A 35 13.23 -8.29 -0.09
CA ARG A 35 13.85 -7.17 0.63
C ARG A 35 13.16 -5.85 0.30
N PHE A 36 12.78 -5.66 -0.96
CA PHE A 36 11.99 -4.52 -1.38
C PHE A 36 10.65 -4.46 -0.67
N ASP A 37 9.89 -5.56 -0.65
CA ASP A 37 8.57 -5.61 0.01
C ASP A 37 8.69 -5.32 1.51
N ALA A 38 9.73 -5.83 2.17
CA ALA A 38 10.00 -5.53 3.58
C ALA A 38 10.35 -4.05 3.82
N ALA A 39 11.23 -3.46 3.01
CA ALA A 39 11.61 -2.06 3.10
C ALA A 39 10.43 -1.13 2.80
N PHE A 40 9.69 -1.41 1.73
CA PHE A 40 8.48 -0.68 1.34
C PHE A 40 7.42 -0.73 2.43
N THR A 41 7.16 -1.92 2.97
CA THR A 41 6.21 -2.11 4.08
C THR A 41 6.62 -1.32 5.31
N SER A 42 7.92 -1.34 5.66
CA SER A 42 8.44 -0.56 6.79
C SER A 42 8.24 0.94 6.60
N ASP A 43 8.50 1.46 5.40
CA ASP A 43 8.33 2.87 5.06
C ASP A 43 6.86 3.30 5.14
N VAL A 44 5.96 2.53 4.54
CA VAL A 44 4.51 2.80 4.60
C VAL A 44 3.97 2.69 6.03
N ALA A 45 4.32 1.62 6.75
CA ALA A 45 3.88 1.39 8.12
C ALA A 45 4.35 2.53 9.04
N SER A 46 5.61 2.94 8.92
CA SER A 46 6.16 4.06 9.70
C SER A 46 5.53 5.40 9.34
N SER A 47 5.27 5.64 8.05
CA SER A 47 4.64 6.89 7.58
C SER A 47 3.20 7.04 8.05
N LEU A 48 2.47 5.92 8.14
CA LEU A 48 1.08 5.88 8.57
C LEU A 48 0.91 5.64 10.08
N GLY A 49 1.96 5.18 10.77
CA GLY A 49 1.89 4.77 12.17
C GLY A 49 1.08 3.48 12.38
N VAL A 50 1.05 2.59 11.39
CA VAL A 50 0.33 1.30 11.44
C VAL A 50 1.29 0.14 11.64
N GLU A 51 0.76 -1.03 11.99
CA GLU A 51 1.56 -2.25 12.07
C GLU A 51 2.04 -2.72 10.69
N HIS A 52 3.22 -3.36 10.65
CA HIS A 52 3.75 -3.91 9.39
C HIS A 52 2.80 -4.96 8.77
N ALA A 53 2.08 -5.72 9.60
CA ALA A 53 1.10 -6.70 9.15
C ALA A 53 -0.13 -6.08 8.46
N ALA A 54 -0.38 -4.78 8.69
CA ALA A 54 -1.47 -4.05 8.08
C ALA A 54 -1.19 -3.67 6.62
N VAL A 55 0.07 -3.63 6.20
CA VAL A 55 0.46 -3.25 4.83
C VAL A 55 0.71 -4.51 4.00
N ARG A 56 0.08 -4.58 2.83
CA ARG A 56 0.22 -5.70 1.90
C ARG A 56 0.55 -5.20 0.50
N VAL A 57 1.74 -5.53 0.00
CA VAL A 57 2.09 -5.28 -1.39
C VAL A 57 1.35 -6.26 -2.28
N VAL A 58 0.51 -5.75 -3.18
CA VAL A 58 -0.30 -6.54 -4.13
C VAL A 58 0.48 -6.80 -5.40
N SER A 59 1.15 -5.78 -5.96
CA SER A 59 1.89 -5.91 -7.22
C SER A 59 2.95 -4.83 -7.36
N VAL A 60 3.96 -5.08 -8.18
CA VAL A 60 4.92 -4.05 -8.63
C VAL A 60 5.06 -4.15 -10.14
N GLY A 61 4.89 -3.02 -10.83
CA GLY A 61 4.97 -2.89 -12.29
C GLY A 61 6.24 -2.20 -12.79
N ALA A 62 6.54 -2.42 -14.07
CA ALA A 62 7.68 -1.83 -14.81
C ALA A 62 7.28 -0.57 -15.59
N GLY A 63 8.28 0.20 -16.08
CA GLY A 63 8.10 1.47 -16.82
C GLY A 63 8.25 2.73 -15.96
N SER A 64 8.23 2.52 -14.65
CA SER A 64 8.54 3.35 -13.47
C SER A 64 8.11 2.43 -12.33
N THR A 65 8.83 2.30 -11.22
CA THR A 65 8.44 1.26 -10.23
C THR A 65 7.10 1.63 -9.60
N VAL A 66 6.01 1.05 -10.11
CA VAL A 66 4.65 1.31 -9.62
C VAL A 66 4.29 0.21 -8.65
N VAL A 67 4.11 0.55 -7.38
CA VAL A 67 3.77 -0.39 -6.32
C VAL A 67 2.28 -0.24 -6.02
N LEU A 68 1.54 -1.32 -6.24
CA LEU A 68 0.16 -1.46 -5.78
C LEU A 68 0.17 -2.17 -4.44
N PHE A 69 -0.45 -1.58 -3.43
CA PHE A 69 -0.51 -2.13 -2.08
C PHE A 69 -1.84 -1.78 -1.40
N GLU A 70 -2.12 -2.48 -0.30
CA GLU A 70 -3.30 -2.33 0.52
C GLU A 70 -2.87 -2.05 1.96
N VAL A 71 -3.62 -1.19 2.64
CA VAL A 71 -3.43 -0.91 4.07
C VAL A 71 -4.72 -1.25 4.79
N VAL A 72 -4.66 -2.19 5.72
CA VAL A 72 -5.77 -2.64 6.55
C VAL A 72 -5.85 -1.76 7.80
N GLY A 73 -7.06 -1.33 8.17
CA GLY A 73 -7.29 -0.46 9.33
C GLY A 73 -7.20 1.04 9.03
N GLU A 74 -6.81 1.45 7.82
CA GLU A 74 -6.70 2.87 7.42
C GLU A 74 -7.44 3.11 6.11
N ALA A 75 -8.60 3.78 6.16
CA ALA A 75 -9.39 4.13 4.97
C ALA A 75 -8.71 5.20 4.08
N ASP A 76 -8.01 6.15 4.70
CA ASP A 76 -7.40 7.32 4.06
C ASP A 76 -5.88 7.18 3.82
N ALA A 77 -5.36 5.94 3.79
CA ALA A 77 -3.93 5.66 3.71
C ALA A 77 -3.23 6.44 2.58
N GLY A 78 -3.83 6.49 1.38
CA GLY A 78 -3.22 7.20 0.25
C GLY A 78 -3.20 8.73 0.42
N ARG A 79 -4.15 9.34 1.14
CA ARG A 79 -4.10 10.78 1.44
C ARG A 79 -2.98 11.08 2.43
N ARG A 80 -2.89 10.30 3.51
CA ARG A 80 -1.85 10.48 4.53
C ARG A 80 -0.44 10.27 3.96
N LEU A 81 -0.29 9.27 3.08
CA LEU A 81 0.97 9.06 2.37
C LEU A 81 1.34 10.23 1.46
N ARG A 82 0.38 10.88 0.79
CA ARG A 82 0.70 12.10 0.02
C ARG A 82 1.29 13.22 0.88
N GLU A 83 0.93 13.29 2.15
CA GLU A 83 1.38 14.33 3.07
C GLU A 83 2.71 13.98 3.76
N ALA A 84 2.96 12.69 4.03
CA ALA A 84 4.04 12.26 4.93
C ALA A 84 4.79 11.00 4.49
N PHE A 85 4.65 10.53 3.24
CA PHE A 85 5.36 9.32 2.79
C PHE A 85 6.87 9.56 2.74
N SER A 86 7.58 8.75 3.52
CA SER A 86 9.04 8.72 3.56
C SER A 86 9.54 7.38 3.01
N THR A 87 10.57 7.42 2.19
CA THR A 87 11.19 6.24 1.54
C THR A 87 12.58 5.95 2.10
N ALA A 88 12.77 6.16 3.41
CA ALA A 88 14.09 6.08 4.04
C ALA A 88 14.64 4.65 4.00
N ALA A 89 13.81 3.66 4.32
CA ALA A 89 14.19 2.25 4.27
C ALA A 89 14.47 1.81 2.83
N LEU A 90 13.68 2.25 1.85
CA LEU A 90 13.93 2.00 0.43
C LEU A 90 15.26 2.59 -0.04
N ALA A 91 15.58 3.82 0.38
CA ALA A 91 16.84 4.46 0.06
C ALA A 91 18.03 3.66 0.61
N GLU A 92 18.04 3.35 1.91
CA GLU A 92 19.14 2.63 2.55
C GLU A 92 19.25 1.17 2.09
N GLN A 93 18.14 0.44 2.08
CA GLN A 93 18.16 -1.02 1.92
C GLN A 93 18.14 -1.45 0.46
N ILE A 94 17.51 -0.67 -0.42
CA ILE A 94 17.36 -1.03 -1.83
C ILE A 94 18.26 -0.18 -2.69
N ASN A 95 18.19 1.14 -2.57
CA ASN A 95 18.91 2.06 -3.46
C ASN A 95 20.34 2.41 -3.00
N GLY A 96 20.87 1.71 -1.99
CA GLY A 96 22.25 1.87 -1.54
C GLY A 96 22.56 3.22 -0.88
N GLY A 97 21.57 3.80 -0.20
CA GLY A 97 21.64 5.11 0.46
C GLY A 97 21.24 6.29 -0.44
N VAL A 98 20.93 6.06 -1.71
CA VAL A 98 20.46 7.12 -2.62
C VAL A 98 18.97 7.37 -2.37
N PRO A 99 18.53 8.62 -2.11
CA PRO A 99 17.13 8.92 -1.85
C PRO A 99 16.25 8.48 -3.02
N VAL A 100 15.13 7.84 -2.70
CA VAL A 100 14.12 7.37 -3.66
C VAL A 100 12.99 8.40 -3.68
N GLY A 101 12.70 8.99 -4.82
CA GLY A 101 11.54 9.88 -4.92
C GLY A 101 10.23 9.11 -5.07
N SER A 102 9.13 9.75 -4.73
CA SER A 102 7.78 9.27 -5.04
C SER A 102 7.00 10.41 -5.69
N SER A 103 6.25 10.14 -6.76
CA SER A 103 5.60 11.21 -7.53
C SER A 103 4.10 11.02 -7.73
N ALA A 104 3.64 9.77 -7.90
CA ALA A 104 2.25 9.49 -8.21
C ALA A 104 1.66 8.50 -7.21
N ILE A 105 1.21 9.03 -6.07
CA ILE A 105 0.36 8.30 -5.12
C ILE A 105 -1.08 8.45 -5.57
N ALA A 106 -1.74 7.36 -5.96
CA ALA A 106 -3.14 7.29 -6.35
C ALA A 106 -3.91 6.42 -5.35
N ILE A 107 -5.04 6.94 -4.87
CA ILE A 107 -5.98 6.18 -4.05
C ILE A 107 -6.87 5.40 -5.02
N LEU A 108 -6.85 4.09 -4.91
CA LEU A 108 -7.73 3.20 -5.65
C LEU A 108 -8.84 2.85 -4.67
N ASP A 109 -10.05 3.29 -4.96
CA ASP A 109 -11.20 3.06 -4.08
C ASP A 109 -11.22 1.60 -3.64
N ALA A 110 -11.12 1.37 -2.34
CA ALA A 110 -11.16 0.04 -1.81
C ALA A 110 -12.61 -0.39 -1.85
N ALA A 111 -12.96 -1.03 -2.98
CA ALA A 111 -14.28 -1.50 -3.33
C ALA A 111 -15.13 -1.69 -2.08
N ALA A 112 -15.95 -0.69 -1.78
CA ALA A 112 -16.99 -0.79 -0.78
C ALA A 112 -17.74 -2.08 -1.10
N ARG A 113 -17.60 -3.11 -0.25
CA ARG A 113 -18.31 -4.36 -0.46
C ARG A 113 -19.77 -4.09 -0.08
N GLY A 114 -20.54 -3.58 -1.03
CA GLY A 114 -21.98 -3.39 -0.88
C GLY A 114 -22.59 -2.39 -1.85
N GLY A 115 -23.13 -2.89 -2.96
CA GLY A 115 -24.22 -2.22 -3.69
C GLY A 115 -23.88 -1.66 -5.06
N ASP A 116 -23.96 -2.52 -6.07
CA ASP A 116 -24.93 -2.42 -7.19
C ASP A 116 -24.30 -2.83 -8.52
N ALA A 117 -24.72 -3.98 -9.00
CA ALA A 117 -24.49 -4.44 -10.35
C ALA A 117 -25.57 -3.82 -11.27
N THR A 118 -25.47 -2.53 -11.58
CA THR A 118 -26.23 -1.89 -12.67
C THR A 118 -25.45 -0.62 -13.08
N ALA A 119 -24.93 -0.44 -14.29
CA ALA A 119 -25.59 -0.40 -15.59
C ALA A 119 -24.56 -0.83 -16.68
N ALA A 120 -24.83 -1.77 -17.58
CA ALA A 120 -25.86 -1.79 -18.62
C ALA A 120 -25.76 -0.58 -19.58
N ALA A 121 -25.18 -0.85 -20.76
CA ALA A 121 -25.35 -0.19 -22.07
C ALA A 121 -25.07 1.33 -22.14
N GLU A 122 -24.44 1.79 -23.23
CA GLU A 122 -24.99 2.68 -24.28
C GLU A 122 -23.85 2.83 -25.33
N VAL A 123 -23.93 2.16 -26.49
CA VAL A 123 -24.31 2.71 -27.81
C VAL A 123 -23.73 4.09 -28.15
N GLU A 124 -22.83 4.15 -29.13
CA GLU A 124 -23.13 4.67 -30.47
C GLU A 124 -22.13 4.12 -31.51
#